data_AF-A0A9D2HT94-F1
#
_entry.id   AF-A0A9D2HT94-F1
#
_cell.length_a   1.000
_cell.length_b   1.000
_cell.length_c   1.000
_cell.angle_alpha   90.00
_cell.angle_beta   90.00
_cell.angle_gamma   90.00
#
_symmetry.space_group_name_H-M   'P 1'
#
loop_
_entity.id
_entity.type
_entity.pdbx_description
1 polymer ?
#
loop_
_entity_poly.entity_id
_entity_poly.type
_entity_poly.pdbx_seq_one_letter_code
_entity_poly.pdbx_strand_id
1 'polypeptide(L)'
;MNKWYVRTFPVAALGLLLALSACRPSYEVVRVEGTRAAIDSTWDARPDAEAVALLVPYKQQVDSVMQQVLGTAALTMEPYRPESLLSNLVADILREAASDVLGKPADMGLVNMGGLRSTLTRGDITFGDAYEILPFENALCVLMVKGTTLRQLFENIAYRLGEGVSGVTLEVSKDRKLISATIGGKPVEDDKTYTVATVDYLAEGNDGMTALPQAESKVCPPGATLRSLFIDYVKRQAKAGKAVTSRMEGRIVVKE
;
A
#
# COMPACT_ATOMS: atom_id res chain seq x y z
N MET A 1 -4.94 -0.27 -92.86
CA MET A 1 -5.66 0.18 -91.65
C MET A 1 -6.36 -1.02 -91.04
N ASN A 2 -5.97 -1.47 -89.85
CA ASN A 2 -6.89 -2.20 -88.97
C ASN A 2 -6.51 -2.05 -87.50
N LYS A 3 -7.54 -1.75 -86.72
CA LYS A 3 -7.55 -1.08 -85.42
C LYS A 3 -6.93 -1.91 -84.30
N TRP A 4 -6.13 -1.25 -83.46
CA TRP A 4 -5.86 -1.65 -82.07
C TRP A 4 -7.20 -1.78 -81.33
N TYR A 5 -7.61 -3.02 -81.01
CA TYR A 5 -8.71 -3.28 -80.08
C TYR A 5 -8.15 -3.96 -78.82
N VAL A 6 -7.79 -3.11 -77.86
CA VAL A 6 -8.16 -3.20 -76.44
C VAL A 6 -7.93 -4.56 -75.75
N ARG A 7 -6.73 -4.73 -75.15
CA ARG A 7 -6.43 -5.74 -74.12
C ARG A 7 -6.69 -5.22 -72.68
N THR A 8 -7.66 -4.33 -72.48
CA THR A 8 -7.91 -3.71 -71.15
C THR A 8 -8.99 -4.42 -70.33
N PHE A 9 -9.82 -5.28 -70.94
CA PHE A 9 -10.92 -5.96 -70.24
C PHE A 9 -10.52 -6.93 -69.10
N PRO A 10 -9.46 -7.77 -69.21
CA PRO A 10 -9.15 -8.72 -68.13
C PRO A 10 -8.47 -8.06 -66.94
N VAL A 11 -7.72 -6.97 -67.15
CA VAL A 11 -7.05 -6.22 -66.07
C VAL A 11 -8.06 -5.40 -65.27
N ALA A 12 -9.05 -4.81 -65.94
CA ALA A 12 -10.14 -4.10 -65.27
C ALA A 12 -11.00 -5.06 -64.43
N ALA A 13 -11.30 -6.25 -64.93
CA ALA A 13 -12.07 -7.26 -64.19
C ALA A 13 -11.30 -7.81 -62.97
N LEU A 14 -9.99 -8.06 -63.10
CA LEU A 14 -9.15 -8.53 -61.99
C LEU A 14 -8.95 -7.43 -60.93
N GLY A 15 -8.79 -6.17 -61.34
CA GLY A 15 -8.75 -5.02 -60.44
C GLY A 15 -10.06 -4.80 -59.68
N LEU A 16 -11.21 -5.04 -60.31
CA LEU A 16 -12.53 -4.97 -59.67
C LEU A 16 -12.71 -6.09 -58.63
N LEU A 17 -12.26 -7.31 -58.94
CA LEU A 17 -12.30 -8.46 -58.02
C LEU A 17 -11.40 -8.28 -56.80
N LEU A 18 -10.22 -7.67 -56.97
CA LEU A 18 -9.31 -7.32 -55.86
C LEU A 18 -9.81 -6.14 -55.02
N ALA A 19 -10.52 -5.18 -55.63
CA ALA A 19 -11.13 -4.07 -54.89
C ALA A 19 -12.32 -4.52 -54.02
N LEU A 20 -13.09 -5.53 -54.47
CA LEU A 20 -14.23 -6.08 -53.72
C LEU A 20 -13.81 -6.97 -52.53
N SER A 21 -12.55 -7.42 -52.47
CA SER A 21 -12.02 -8.23 -51.35
C SER A 21 -11.37 -7.39 -50.24
N ALA A 22 -11.27 -6.06 -50.41
CA ALA A 22 -10.72 -5.13 -49.42
C ALA A 22 -11.73 -4.66 -48.36
N CYS A 23 -13.03 -4.91 -48.54
CA CYS A 23 -14.07 -4.60 -47.56
C CYS A 23 -14.05 -5.64 -46.42
N ARG A 24 -13.16 -5.46 -45.44
CA ARG A 24 -13.31 -6.12 -44.14
C ARG A 24 -14.24 -5.26 -43.27
N PRO A 25 -15.25 -5.83 -42.60
CA PRO A 25 -16.05 -5.07 -41.66
C PRO A 25 -15.14 -4.54 -40.55
N SER A 26 -15.10 -3.21 -40.39
CA SER A 26 -14.47 -2.57 -39.24
C SER A 26 -15.41 -2.73 -38.05
N TYR A 27 -15.04 -3.58 -37.10
CA TYR A 27 -15.76 -3.66 -35.83
C TYR A 27 -15.31 -2.51 -34.95
N GLU A 28 -16.24 -1.65 -34.60
CA GLU A 28 -16.05 -0.63 -33.58
C GLU A 28 -16.80 -1.06 -32.32
N VAL A 29 -16.15 -0.97 -31.16
CA VAL A 29 -16.80 -1.27 -29.89
C VAL A 29 -17.82 -0.16 -29.62
N VAL A 30 -19.09 -0.44 -29.94
CA VAL A 30 -20.19 0.52 -29.76
C VAL A 30 -20.66 0.63 -28.30
N ARG A 31 -20.41 -0.39 -27.47
CA ARG A 31 -20.82 -0.41 -26.06
C ARG A 31 -20.00 -1.42 -25.27
N VAL A 32 -19.57 -1.02 -24.08
CA VAL A 32 -19.06 -1.91 -23.03
C VAL A 32 -19.99 -1.77 -21.84
N GLU A 33 -20.52 -2.89 -21.36
CA GLU A 33 -21.30 -2.94 -20.12
C GLU A 33 -20.56 -3.77 -19.08
N GLY A 34 -20.62 -3.33 -17.84
CA GLY A 34 -20.09 -4.05 -16.70
C GLY A 34 -21.06 -3.95 -15.54
N THR A 35 -21.21 -5.05 -14.81
CA THR A 35 -21.97 -5.12 -13.57
C THR A 35 -21.02 -5.46 -12.43
N ARG A 36 -21.33 -4.98 -11.23
CA ARG A 36 -20.63 -5.42 -10.01
C ARG A 36 -21.36 -6.63 -9.47
N ALA A 37 -20.67 -7.77 -9.44
CA ALA A 37 -21.12 -8.91 -8.66
C ALA A 37 -20.64 -8.73 -7.22
N ALA A 38 -21.57 -8.70 -6.25
CA ALA A 38 -21.21 -8.74 -4.85
C ALA A 38 -20.68 -10.15 -4.53
N ILE A 39 -19.50 -10.22 -3.89
CA ILE A 39 -18.97 -11.46 -3.34
C ILE A 39 -19.45 -11.54 -1.89
N ASP A 40 -20.59 -12.18 -1.70
CA ASP A 40 -21.25 -12.39 -0.41
C ASP A 40 -21.73 -13.85 -0.28
N SER A 41 -22.45 -14.15 0.80
CA SER A 41 -22.94 -15.50 1.11
C SER A 41 -23.88 -16.10 0.05
N THR A 42 -24.34 -15.33 -0.92
CA THR A 42 -25.16 -15.82 -2.04
C THR A 42 -24.45 -16.94 -2.80
N TRP A 43 -23.12 -16.87 -2.92
CA TRP A 43 -22.33 -17.84 -3.68
C TRP A 43 -21.86 -19.04 -2.83
N ASP A 44 -21.94 -18.94 -1.50
CA ASP A 44 -21.49 -19.98 -0.57
C ASP A 44 -22.49 -21.14 -0.44
N ALA A 45 -23.74 -20.94 -0.89
CA ALA A 45 -24.80 -21.93 -0.75
C ALA A 45 -24.60 -23.17 -1.65
N ARG A 46 -23.84 -23.05 -2.74
CA ARG A 46 -23.59 -24.13 -3.72
C ARG A 46 -22.15 -24.06 -4.25
N PRO A 47 -21.16 -24.37 -3.42
CA PRO A 47 -19.76 -24.39 -3.85
C PRO A 47 -19.55 -25.50 -4.88
N ASP A 48 -18.69 -25.24 -5.87
CA ASP A 48 -18.28 -26.25 -6.84
C ASP A 48 -17.42 -27.32 -6.16
N ALA A 49 -17.89 -28.56 -6.13
CA ALA A 49 -17.25 -29.64 -5.40
C ALA A 49 -15.86 -30.01 -5.96
N GLU A 50 -15.67 -29.90 -7.28
CA GLU A 50 -14.38 -30.18 -7.92
C GLU A 50 -13.37 -29.09 -7.60
N ALA A 51 -13.78 -27.82 -7.65
CA ALA A 51 -12.94 -26.69 -7.26
C ALA A 51 -12.56 -26.75 -5.77
N VAL A 52 -13.51 -27.09 -4.89
CA VAL A 52 -13.22 -27.28 -3.46
C VAL A 52 -12.21 -28.41 -3.27
N ALA A 53 -12.44 -29.57 -3.89
CA ALA A 53 -11.54 -30.72 -3.78
C ALA A 53 -10.12 -30.40 -4.30
N LEU A 54 -10.01 -29.62 -5.37
CA LEU A 54 -8.73 -29.13 -5.90
C LEU A 54 -7.98 -28.27 -4.87
N LEU A 55 -8.69 -27.43 -4.10
CA LEU A 55 -8.09 -26.51 -3.13
C LEU A 55 -7.69 -27.18 -1.81
N VAL A 56 -8.30 -28.30 -1.42
CA VAL A 56 -8.06 -28.98 -0.12
C VAL A 56 -6.56 -29.17 0.20
N PRO A 57 -5.71 -29.77 -0.65
CA PRO A 57 -4.31 -30.00 -0.29
C PRO A 57 -3.52 -28.70 -0.10
N TYR A 58 -3.81 -27.67 -0.90
CA TYR A 58 -3.18 -26.35 -0.76
C TYR A 58 -3.64 -25.65 0.51
N LYS A 59 -4.94 -25.69 0.80
CA LYS A 59 -5.51 -25.13 2.02
C LYS A 59 -4.87 -25.74 3.26
N GLN A 60 -4.70 -27.07 3.30
CA GLN A 60 -4.05 -27.74 4.44
C GLN A 60 -2.60 -27.27 4.65
N GLN A 61 -1.83 -27.13 3.56
CA GLN A 61 -0.45 -26.62 3.65
C GLN A 61 -0.42 -25.17 4.13
N VAL A 62 -1.26 -24.30 3.56
CA VAL A 62 -1.35 -22.89 3.94
C VAL A 62 -1.80 -22.75 5.39
N ASP A 63 -2.87 -23.44 5.79
CA ASP A 63 -3.43 -23.38 7.14
C ASP A 63 -2.39 -23.83 8.19
N SER A 64 -1.55 -24.83 7.87
CA SER A 64 -0.51 -25.32 8.78
C SER A 64 0.54 -24.25 9.17
N VAL A 65 0.75 -23.26 8.31
CA VAL A 65 1.66 -22.13 8.56
C VAL A 65 0.87 -20.94 9.09
N MET A 66 -0.25 -20.61 8.44
CA MET A 66 -0.99 -19.38 8.72
C MET A 66 -1.66 -19.39 10.09
N GLN A 67 -2.06 -20.54 10.61
CA GLN A 67 -2.73 -20.64 11.92
C GLN A 67 -1.76 -20.66 13.11
N GLN A 68 -0.44 -20.69 12.88
CA GLN A 68 0.51 -20.66 13.98
C GLN A 68 0.45 -19.30 14.71
N VAL A 69 0.22 -19.35 16.02
CA VAL A 69 0.17 -18.18 16.91
C VAL A 69 1.57 -17.63 17.14
N LEU A 70 1.71 -16.32 16.95
CA LEU A 70 2.92 -15.51 17.11
C LEU A 70 2.99 -14.81 18.47
N GLY A 71 1.82 -14.47 19.04
CA GLY A 71 1.66 -13.69 20.25
C GLY A 71 0.19 -13.33 20.46
N THR A 72 -0.10 -12.34 21.30
CA THR A 72 -1.48 -11.89 21.57
C THR A 72 -1.63 -10.38 21.44
N ALA A 73 -2.80 -9.91 21.04
CA ALA A 73 -3.21 -8.51 21.04
C ALA A 73 -4.10 -8.22 22.25
N ALA A 74 -3.79 -7.16 23.00
CA ALA A 74 -4.54 -6.76 24.19
C ALA A 74 -5.92 -6.17 23.87
N LEU A 75 -6.09 -5.63 22.66
CA LEU A 75 -7.29 -4.94 22.18
C LEU A 75 -7.38 -5.05 20.65
N THR A 76 -8.58 -4.84 20.13
CA THR A 76 -8.82 -4.74 18.68
C THR A 76 -8.31 -3.38 18.18
N MET A 77 -7.58 -3.37 17.07
CA MET A 77 -6.99 -2.18 16.46
C MET A 77 -7.39 -2.11 14.98
N GLU A 78 -8.38 -1.27 14.68
CA GLU A 78 -8.88 -1.02 13.33
C GLU A 78 -8.08 0.13 12.69
N PRO A 79 -7.72 0.06 11.39
CA PRO A 79 -7.10 1.16 10.69
C PRO A 79 -8.14 2.19 10.21
N TYR A 80 -7.96 3.46 10.60
CA TYR A 80 -8.78 4.58 10.11
C TYR A 80 -8.02 5.91 10.17
N ARG A 81 -8.50 6.89 9.40
CA ARG A 81 -7.99 8.26 9.39
C ARG A 81 -8.73 9.12 10.42
N PRO A 82 -8.08 10.16 11.00
CA PRO A 82 -6.73 10.63 10.68
C PRO A 82 -5.60 9.88 11.39
N GLU A 83 -5.92 9.17 12.48
CA GLU A 83 -4.99 8.42 13.31
C GLU A 83 -5.74 7.21 13.88
N SER A 84 -5.07 6.06 13.95
CA SER A 84 -5.62 4.85 14.56
C SER A 84 -4.57 4.11 15.37
N LEU A 85 -5.02 3.22 16.27
CA LEU A 85 -4.13 2.39 17.07
C LEU A 85 -3.19 1.53 16.21
N LEU A 86 -3.73 0.93 15.14
CA LEU A 86 -2.95 0.07 14.25
C LEU A 86 -1.95 0.87 13.43
N SER A 87 -2.36 2.03 12.90
CA SER A 87 -1.45 2.89 12.14
C SER A 87 -0.31 3.44 13.00
N ASN A 88 -0.59 3.76 14.27
CA ASN A 88 0.43 4.18 15.23
C ASN A 88 1.43 3.07 15.51
N LEU A 89 0.94 1.85 15.77
CA LEU A 89 1.77 0.69 16.04
C LEU A 89 2.72 0.39 14.87
N VAL A 90 2.19 0.34 13.66
CA VAL A 90 2.98 0.00 12.47
C VAL A 90 4.00 1.10 12.16
N ALA A 91 3.64 2.38 12.35
CA ALA A 91 4.58 3.48 12.21
C ALA A 91 5.70 3.43 13.28
N ASP A 92 5.38 3.03 14.52
CA ASP A 92 6.39 2.84 15.57
C ASP A 92 7.36 1.71 15.24
N ILE A 93 6.85 0.60 14.69
CA ILE A 93 7.66 -0.54 14.25
C ILE A 93 8.65 -0.10 13.16
N LEU A 94 8.21 0.65 12.15
CA LEU A 94 9.10 1.18 11.12
C LEU A 94 10.15 2.14 11.71
N ARG A 95 9.72 3.07 12.56
CA ARG A 95 10.60 4.05 13.20
C ARG A 95 11.71 3.38 14.01
N GLU A 96 11.35 2.36 14.78
CA GLU A 96 12.31 1.58 15.58
C GLU A 96 13.19 0.67 14.70
N ALA A 97 12.64 0.05 13.65
CA ALA A 97 13.43 -0.81 12.76
C ALA A 97 14.56 -0.06 12.03
N ALA A 98 14.44 1.26 11.86
CA ALA A 98 15.53 2.09 11.35
C ALA A 98 16.78 2.09 12.24
N SER A 99 16.68 1.67 13.51
CA SER A 99 17.81 1.48 14.42
C SER A 99 18.89 0.55 13.84
N ASP A 100 18.51 -0.45 13.05
CA ASP A 100 19.47 -1.38 12.43
C ASP A 100 20.33 -0.71 11.34
N VAL A 101 19.85 0.40 10.78
CA VAL A 101 20.57 1.20 9.76
C VAL A 101 21.30 2.39 10.39
N LEU A 102 20.66 3.07 11.34
CA LEU A 102 21.12 4.35 11.90
C LEU A 102 21.84 4.23 13.24
N GLY A 103 21.78 3.07 13.91
CA GLY A 103 22.20 2.87 15.30
C GLY A 103 21.28 3.50 16.34
N LYS A 104 20.13 4.06 15.91
CA LYS A 104 19.09 4.66 16.74
C LYS A 104 17.76 4.75 15.95
N PRO A 105 16.61 4.91 16.61
CA PRO A 105 15.35 5.08 15.90
C PRO A 105 15.38 6.30 14.98
N ALA A 106 14.65 6.23 13.86
CA ALA A 106 14.47 7.38 12.99
C ALA A 106 13.72 8.51 13.71
N ASP A 107 13.84 9.75 13.21
CA ASP A 107 13.09 10.88 13.74
C ASP A 107 11.58 10.70 13.51
N MET A 108 11.20 10.12 12.36
CA MET A 108 9.82 9.84 11.98
C MET A 108 9.65 8.41 11.46
N GLY A 109 8.53 7.77 11.80
CA GLY A 109 8.01 6.58 11.10
C GLY A 109 6.80 6.95 10.25
N LEU A 110 6.65 6.35 9.07
CA LEU A 110 5.54 6.60 8.14
C LEU A 110 5.06 5.31 7.47
N VAL A 111 3.74 5.09 7.49
CA VAL A 111 3.07 4.06 6.69
C VAL A 111 1.76 4.63 6.14
N ASN A 112 1.40 4.26 4.92
CA ASN A 112 0.13 4.67 4.34
C ASN A 112 -1.01 3.80 4.87
N MET A 113 -2.14 4.43 5.20
CA MET A 113 -3.36 3.81 5.67
C MET A 113 -3.88 2.78 4.65
N GLY A 114 -3.70 3.04 3.35
CA GLY A 114 -4.09 2.11 2.29
C GLY A 114 -3.29 0.80 2.29
N GLY A 115 -2.11 0.80 2.91
CA GLY A 115 -1.26 -0.38 3.12
C GLY A 115 -1.72 -1.28 4.27
N LEU A 116 -2.60 -0.78 5.16
CA LEU A 116 -3.21 -1.55 6.25
C LEU A 116 -4.54 -2.12 5.75
N ARG A 117 -4.62 -3.44 5.58
CA ARG A 117 -5.70 -4.08 4.81
C ARG A 117 -6.74 -4.80 5.64
N SER A 118 -6.46 -5.03 6.92
CA SER A 118 -7.35 -5.70 7.86
C SER A 118 -7.20 -5.12 9.27
N THR A 119 -8.08 -5.55 10.16
CA THR A 119 -8.10 -5.19 11.58
C THR A 119 -7.28 -6.21 12.37
N LEU A 120 -6.46 -5.75 13.31
CA LEU A 120 -5.86 -6.64 14.30
C LEU A 120 -6.87 -6.91 15.41
N THR A 121 -7.44 -8.10 15.45
CA THR A 121 -8.45 -8.47 16.46
C THR A 121 -7.80 -8.78 17.81
N ARG A 122 -8.45 -8.42 18.91
CA ARG A 122 -8.03 -8.84 20.26
C ARG A 122 -7.95 -10.37 20.37
N GLY A 123 -6.88 -10.88 20.97
CA GLY A 123 -6.70 -12.33 21.17
C GLY A 123 -5.40 -12.80 20.53
N ASP A 124 -5.37 -14.05 20.08
CA ASP A 124 -4.20 -14.61 19.41
C ASP A 124 -3.91 -13.86 18.10
N ILE A 125 -2.63 -13.61 17.84
CA ILE A 125 -2.13 -13.06 16.59
C ILE A 125 -1.41 -14.20 15.88
N THR A 126 -1.88 -14.55 14.69
CA THR A 126 -1.33 -15.61 13.85
C THR A 126 -0.45 -15.06 12.72
N PHE A 127 0.22 -15.95 11.98
CA PHE A 127 0.82 -15.54 10.70
C PHE A 127 -0.24 -15.03 9.73
N GLY A 128 -1.39 -15.69 9.65
CA GLY A 128 -2.52 -15.28 8.79
C GLY A 128 -2.90 -13.82 9.03
N ASP A 129 -3.06 -13.43 10.30
CA ASP A 129 -3.39 -12.03 10.65
C ASP A 129 -2.33 -11.06 10.14
N ALA A 130 -1.04 -11.38 10.26
CA ALA A 130 0.04 -10.53 9.76
C ALA A 130 0.01 -10.40 8.22
N TYR A 131 -0.30 -11.48 7.50
CA TYR A 131 -0.47 -11.48 6.04
C TYR A 131 -1.73 -10.73 5.61
N GLU A 132 -2.83 -10.82 6.35
CA GLU A 132 -4.07 -10.09 6.06
C GLU A 132 -3.92 -8.60 6.33
N ILE A 133 -3.25 -8.19 7.39
CA ILE A 133 -3.04 -6.78 7.73
C ILE A 133 -2.02 -6.13 6.79
N LEU A 134 -0.91 -6.82 6.50
CA LEU A 134 0.25 -6.31 5.73
C LEU A 134 0.58 -7.22 4.54
N PRO A 135 -0.33 -7.36 3.54
CA PRO A 135 -0.18 -8.33 2.46
C PRO A 135 0.91 -7.99 1.45
N PHE A 136 1.34 -6.73 1.40
CA PHE A 136 2.36 -6.29 0.44
C PHE A 136 3.78 -6.64 0.90
N GLU A 137 4.65 -6.99 -0.03
CA GLU A 137 6.08 -7.21 0.21
C GLU A 137 6.89 -5.90 0.29
N ASN A 138 6.30 -4.88 0.93
CA ASN A 138 6.91 -3.57 1.07
C ASN A 138 8.16 -3.66 1.96
N ALA A 139 9.31 -3.22 1.44
CA ALA A 139 10.57 -3.16 2.18
C ALA A 139 10.66 -1.90 3.04
N LEU A 140 11.30 -1.99 4.21
CA LEU A 140 11.73 -0.82 4.97
C LEU A 140 12.69 0.01 4.13
N CYS A 141 12.48 1.32 4.09
CA CYS A 141 13.42 2.30 3.59
C CYS A 141 13.62 3.41 4.61
N VAL A 142 14.87 3.78 4.84
CA VAL A 142 15.29 4.88 5.71
C VAL A 142 15.82 5.99 4.83
N LEU A 143 15.19 7.17 4.92
CA LEU A 143 15.50 8.33 4.10
C LEU A 143 16.08 9.45 4.95
N MET A 144 17.05 10.19 4.40
CA MET A 144 17.51 11.45 4.95
C MET A 144 16.87 12.60 4.16
N VAL A 145 16.10 13.46 4.82
CA VAL A 145 15.34 14.54 4.19
C VAL A 145 15.67 15.88 4.83
N LYS A 146 15.76 16.95 4.03
CA LYS A 146 15.84 18.32 4.57
C LYS A 146 14.54 18.73 5.23
N GLY A 147 14.60 19.66 6.18
CA GLY A 147 13.43 20.19 6.87
C GLY A 147 12.38 20.78 5.92
N THR A 148 12.83 21.42 4.83
CA THR A 148 11.94 21.89 3.75
C THR A 148 11.16 20.76 3.09
N THR A 149 11.83 19.66 2.72
CA THR A 149 11.21 18.44 2.19
C THR A 149 10.30 17.77 3.22
N LEU A 150 10.68 17.78 4.50
CA LEU A 150 9.86 17.24 5.58
C LEU A 150 8.55 18.02 5.75
N ARG A 151 8.58 19.36 5.63
CA ARG A 151 7.33 20.16 5.63
C ARG A 151 6.44 19.81 4.43
N GLN A 152 7.01 19.67 3.24
CA GLN A 152 6.25 19.21 2.06
C GLN A 152 5.64 17.83 2.29
N LEU A 153 6.36 16.91 2.94
CA LEU A 153 5.81 15.61 3.32
C LEU A 153 4.62 15.75 4.28
N PHE A 154 4.70 16.67 5.24
CA PHE A 154 3.57 16.93 6.15
C PHE A 154 2.36 17.53 5.44
N GLU A 155 2.56 18.41 4.45
CA GLU A 155 1.47 18.87 3.57
C GLU A 155 0.85 17.71 2.78
N ASN A 156 1.67 16.79 2.27
CA ASN A 156 1.17 15.60 1.57
C ASN A 156 0.31 14.73 2.50
N ILE A 157 0.74 14.51 3.74
CA ILE A 157 -0.02 13.75 4.75
C ILE A 157 -1.32 14.49 5.11
N ALA A 158 -1.26 15.81 5.29
CA ALA A 158 -2.42 16.66 5.57
C ALA A 158 -3.45 16.59 4.44
N TYR A 159 -3.01 16.64 3.18
CA TYR A 159 -3.86 16.52 1.99
C TYR A 159 -4.69 15.22 2.00
N ARG A 160 -4.12 14.16 2.56
CA ARG A 160 -4.76 12.84 2.67
C ARG A 160 -5.65 12.68 3.89
N LEU A 161 -5.76 13.71 4.75
CA LEU A 161 -6.40 13.65 6.06
C LEU A 161 -5.74 12.62 6.99
N GLY A 162 -4.42 12.51 6.92
CA GLY A 162 -3.64 11.64 7.80
C GLY A 162 -3.22 10.32 7.18
N GLU A 163 -2.11 9.81 7.70
CA GLU A 163 -1.49 8.52 7.43
C GLU A 163 -0.94 7.98 8.76
N GLY A 164 -0.42 6.75 8.80
CA GLY A 164 0.22 6.23 10.01
C GLY A 164 1.56 6.90 10.25
N VAL A 165 1.69 7.67 11.33
CA VAL A 165 2.91 8.42 11.65
C VAL A 165 3.42 8.10 13.05
N SER A 166 4.73 8.22 13.26
CA SER A 166 5.39 8.11 14.56
C SER A 166 6.45 9.19 14.72
N GLY A 167 6.65 9.69 15.94
CA GLY A 167 7.64 10.75 16.24
C GLY A 167 7.23 12.17 15.85
N VAL A 168 6.04 12.35 15.26
CA VAL A 168 5.52 13.64 14.79
C VAL A 168 4.12 13.91 15.33
N THR A 169 3.75 15.19 15.37
CA THR A 169 2.40 15.66 15.67
C THR A 169 1.97 16.68 14.63
N LEU A 170 0.82 16.46 14.00
CA LEU A 170 0.27 17.31 12.94
C LEU A 170 -1.13 17.81 13.31
N GLU A 171 -1.38 19.09 13.08
CA GLU A 171 -2.72 19.65 13.04
C GLU A 171 -3.09 19.94 11.58
N VAL A 172 -4.25 19.46 11.17
CA VAL A 172 -4.73 19.49 9.77
C VAL A 172 -6.09 20.16 9.73
N SER A 173 -6.36 21.03 8.76
CA SER A 173 -7.70 21.61 8.59
C SER A 173 -8.65 20.65 7.87
N LYS A 174 -9.97 20.87 7.99
CA LYS A 174 -10.97 20.12 7.19
C LYS A 174 -10.76 20.27 5.68
N ASP A 175 -10.20 21.39 5.24
CA ASP A 175 -9.82 21.65 3.86
C ASP A 175 -8.51 20.96 3.44
N ARG A 176 -8.00 20.03 4.26
CA ARG A 176 -6.84 19.18 3.99
C ARG A 176 -5.53 19.97 3.87
N LYS A 177 -5.39 21.04 4.65
CA LYS A 177 -4.16 21.85 4.73
C LYS A 177 -3.45 21.58 6.05
N LEU A 178 -2.12 21.60 6.04
CA LEU A 178 -1.37 21.59 7.28
C LEU A 178 -1.56 22.93 8.02
N ILE A 179 -1.83 22.86 9.32
CA ILE A 179 -1.92 24.02 10.22
C ILE A 179 -0.61 24.13 11.00
N SER A 180 -0.19 23.03 11.62
CA SER A 180 1.03 22.98 12.41
C SER A 180 1.64 21.58 12.36
N ALA A 181 2.97 21.52 12.52
CA ALA A 181 3.70 20.27 12.56
C ALA A 181 4.89 20.35 13.52
N THR A 182 5.09 19.29 14.30
CA THR A 182 6.27 19.12 15.14
C THR A 182 6.85 17.72 14.95
N ILE A 183 8.16 17.62 15.20
CA ILE A 183 8.91 16.37 15.21
C ILE A 183 9.69 16.29 16.52
N GLY A 184 9.53 15.21 17.28
CA GLY A 184 10.06 15.09 18.64
C GLY A 184 9.60 16.23 19.57
N GLY A 185 8.40 16.78 19.34
CA GLY A 185 7.83 17.89 20.11
C GLY A 185 8.43 19.27 19.79
N LYS A 186 9.27 19.39 18.77
CA LYS A 186 9.87 20.67 18.34
C LYS A 186 9.39 21.06 16.94
N PRO A 187 9.32 22.37 16.62
CA PRO A 187 9.09 22.81 15.26
C PRO A 187 10.15 22.24 14.31
N VAL A 188 9.77 21.96 13.08
CA VAL A 188 10.75 21.63 12.04
C VAL A 188 11.62 22.85 11.77
N GLU A 189 12.90 22.61 11.52
CA GLU A 189 13.91 23.58 11.10
C GLU A 189 14.35 23.25 9.67
N ASP A 190 14.35 24.24 8.77
CA ASP A 190 14.49 24.02 7.32
C ASP A 190 15.86 23.46 6.92
N ASP A 191 16.93 23.99 7.50
CA ASP A 191 18.32 23.62 7.15
C ASP A 191 18.77 22.29 7.75
N LYS A 192 18.01 21.77 8.73
CA LYS A 192 18.31 20.52 9.42
C LYS A 192 17.88 19.32 8.57
N THR A 193 18.69 18.26 8.62
CA THR A 193 18.34 16.97 8.02
C THR A 193 17.68 16.07 9.07
N TYR A 194 16.61 15.39 8.68
CA TYR A 194 15.82 14.46 9.48
C TYR A 194 15.83 13.08 8.84
N THR A 195 15.57 12.06 9.66
CA THR A 195 15.47 10.67 9.23
C THR A 195 14.01 10.20 9.22
N VAL A 196 13.57 9.64 8.09
CA VAL A 196 12.22 9.10 7.91
C VAL A 196 12.33 7.62 7.59
N ALA A 197 11.75 6.78 8.45
CA ALA A 197 11.56 5.35 8.19
C ALA A 197 10.18 5.13 7.57
N THR A 198 10.15 4.57 6.37
CA THR A 198 8.93 4.33 5.59
C THR A 198 9.04 3.03 4.81
N VAL A 199 8.10 2.77 3.93
CA VAL A 199 8.17 1.67 2.96
C VAL A 199 8.65 2.14 1.59
N ASP A 200 9.32 1.26 0.85
CA ASP A 200 9.75 1.46 -0.54
C ASP A 200 8.67 2.04 -1.44
N TYR A 201 7.44 1.51 -1.37
CA TYR A 201 6.29 2.04 -2.11
C TYR A 201 6.10 3.55 -1.90
N LEU A 202 6.18 4.04 -0.66
CA LEU A 202 6.06 5.48 -0.38
C LEU A 202 7.34 6.23 -0.68
N ALA A 203 8.51 5.61 -0.49
CA ALA A 203 9.80 6.22 -0.81
C ALA A 203 9.89 6.64 -2.30
N GLU A 204 9.21 5.92 -3.20
CA GLU A 204 9.08 6.30 -4.62
C GLU A 204 8.00 7.37 -4.90
N GLY A 205 7.35 7.91 -3.88
CA GLY A 205 6.37 8.99 -3.99
C GLY A 205 4.93 8.55 -4.26
N ASN A 206 4.65 7.24 -4.19
CA ASN A 206 3.29 6.73 -4.36
C ASN A 206 2.35 7.20 -3.23
N ASP A 207 1.05 6.99 -3.44
CA ASP A 207 -0.04 7.53 -2.62
C ASP A 207 -0.01 9.07 -2.45
N GLY A 208 0.76 9.79 -3.27
CA GLY A 208 0.90 11.25 -3.18
C GLY A 208 1.99 11.69 -2.20
N MET A 209 2.88 10.80 -1.76
CA MET A 209 4.05 11.14 -0.94
C MET A 209 5.19 11.75 -1.77
N THR A 210 4.85 12.68 -2.67
CA THR A 210 5.75 13.31 -3.68
C THR A 210 6.99 14.02 -3.12
N ALA A 211 7.02 14.29 -1.81
CA ALA A 211 8.20 14.83 -1.14
C ALA A 211 9.31 13.78 -0.96
N LEU A 212 8.97 12.49 -0.78
CA LEU A 212 9.95 11.45 -0.44
C LEU A 212 11.01 11.17 -1.52
N PRO A 213 10.70 11.21 -2.83
CA PRO A 213 11.72 11.09 -3.88
C PRO A 213 12.79 12.19 -3.87
N GLN A 214 12.54 13.30 -3.16
CA GLN A 214 13.49 14.43 -3.02
C GLN A 214 14.48 14.23 -1.86
N ALA A 215 14.46 13.08 -1.19
CA ALA A 215 15.39 12.78 -0.11
C ALA A 215 16.86 12.85 -0.56
N GLU A 216 17.73 13.34 0.33
CA GLU A 216 19.18 13.43 0.09
C GLU A 216 19.82 12.04 -0.02
N SER A 217 19.27 11.07 0.70
CA SER A 217 19.66 9.66 0.57
C SER A 217 18.51 8.72 0.96
N LYS A 218 18.62 7.47 0.49
CA LYS A 218 17.68 6.39 0.76
C LYS A 218 18.46 5.09 0.93
N VAL A 219 18.20 4.37 2.02
CA VAL A 219 18.75 3.04 2.30
C VAL A 219 17.59 2.10 2.61
N CYS A 220 17.47 1.02 1.83
CA CYS A 220 16.47 -0.02 2.08
C CYS A 220 17.21 -1.33 2.41
N PRO A 221 17.36 -1.70 3.70
CA PRO A 221 18.13 -2.87 4.07
C PRO A 221 17.51 -4.16 3.50
N PRO A 222 18.34 -5.09 2.98
CA PRO A 222 17.83 -6.30 2.36
C PRO A 222 17.11 -7.19 3.39
N GLY A 223 15.99 -7.79 2.98
CA GLY A 223 15.24 -8.75 3.79
C GLY A 223 14.36 -8.15 4.88
N ALA A 224 14.41 -6.83 5.11
CA ALA A 224 13.56 -6.15 6.09
C ALA A 224 12.23 -5.71 5.46
N THR A 225 11.25 -6.61 5.36
CA THR A 225 9.89 -6.26 4.91
C THR A 225 9.04 -5.78 6.09
N LEU A 226 8.10 -4.86 5.85
CA LEU A 226 7.21 -4.35 6.90
C LEU A 226 6.46 -5.49 7.63
N ARG A 227 5.99 -6.50 6.90
CA ARG A 227 5.34 -7.67 7.50
C ARG A 227 6.30 -8.49 8.37
N SER A 228 7.54 -8.72 7.93
CA SER A 228 8.54 -9.43 8.75
C SER A 228 8.85 -8.66 10.05
N LEU A 229 9.01 -7.33 9.96
CA LEU A 229 9.25 -6.46 11.11
C LEU A 229 8.07 -6.49 12.10
N PHE A 230 6.84 -6.52 11.60
CA PHE A 230 5.65 -6.69 12.43
C PHE A 230 5.62 -8.06 13.12
N ILE A 231 5.86 -9.15 12.39
CA ILE A 231 5.92 -10.51 12.95
C ILE A 231 6.98 -10.59 14.05
N ASP A 232 8.17 -10.04 13.80
CA ASP A 232 9.26 -10.05 14.77
C ASP A 232 8.93 -9.20 16.00
N TYR A 233 8.27 -8.05 15.82
CA TYR A 233 7.76 -7.26 16.92
C TYR A 233 6.77 -8.06 17.79
N VAL A 234 5.80 -8.74 17.18
CA VAL A 234 4.81 -9.57 17.90
C VAL A 234 5.52 -10.66 18.71
N LYS A 235 6.44 -11.40 18.07
CA LYS A 235 7.24 -12.45 18.73
C LYS A 235 8.08 -11.90 19.89
N ARG A 236 8.68 -10.72 19.73
CA ARG A 236 9.43 -10.05 20.81
C ARG A 236 8.53 -9.70 21.99
N GLN A 237 7.32 -9.20 21.75
CA GLN A 237 6.36 -8.91 22.82
C GLN A 237 5.92 -10.18 23.53
N ALA A 238 5.59 -11.24 22.79
CA ALA A 238 5.23 -12.54 23.35
C ALA A 238 6.35 -13.12 24.22
N LYS A 239 7.61 -13.07 23.75
CA LYS A 239 8.79 -13.48 24.53
C LYS A 239 8.98 -12.66 25.81
N ALA A 240 8.57 -11.39 25.78
CA ALA A 240 8.58 -10.51 26.94
C ALA A 240 7.37 -10.68 27.87
N GLY A 241 6.47 -11.64 27.60
CA GLY A 241 5.24 -11.85 28.36
C GLY A 241 4.21 -10.73 28.21
N LYS A 242 4.28 -9.97 27.11
CA LYS A 242 3.41 -8.81 26.84
C LYS A 242 2.50 -9.10 25.66
N ALA A 243 1.24 -8.68 25.81
CA ALA A 243 0.34 -8.56 24.68
C ALA A 243 0.67 -7.29 23.89
N VAL A 244 0.58 -7.37 22.56
CA VAL A 244 0.69 -6.25 21.63
C VAL A 244 -0.43 -5.26 21.91
N THR A 245 -0.06 -3.99 22.04
CA THR A 245 -0.96 -2.89 22.34
C THR A 245 -0.43 -1.61 21.69
N SER A 246 -1.29 -0.61 21.61
CA SER A 246 -0.99 0.72 21.08
C SER A 246 -1.84 1.73 21.82
N ARG A 247 -1.60 3.03 21.59
CA ARG A 247 -2.34 4.12 22.22
C ARG A 247 -2.65 5.22 21.21
N MET A 248 -3.79 5.87 21.41
CA MET A 248 -4.12 7.12 20.74
C MET A 248 -3.34 8.25 21.41
N GLU A 249 -2.57 8.99 20.64
CA GLU A 249 -1.70 10.04 21.17
C GLU A 249 -2.02 11.43 20.61
N GLY A 250 -2.95 11.53 19.65
CA GLY A 250 -3.22 12.78 18.97
C GLY A 250 -2.06 13.15 18.03
N ARG A 251 -1.40 12.15 17.44
CA ARG A 251 -0.35 12.35 16.43
C ARG A 251 -0.88 13.11 15.21
N ILE A 252 -2.15 12.95 14.87
CA ILE A 252 -2.80 13.76 13.83
C ILE A 252 -4.20 14.18 14.31
N VAL A 253 -4.44 15.49 14.35
CA VAL A 253 -5.75 16.06 14.75
C VAL A 253 -6.30 16.92 13.62
N VAL A 254 -7.58 16.70 13.27
CA VAL A 254 -8.30 17.57 12.32
C VAL A 254 -8.98 18.71 13.10
N LYS A 255 -8.68 19.94 12.73
CA LYS A 255 -9.25 21.17 13.30
C LYS A 255 -10.30 21.75 12.36
N GLU A 256 -11.24 22.48 12.97
CA GLU A 256 -12.21 23.33 12.27
C GLU A 256 -11.53 24.42 11.45
#